data_AF-A0A7C1BUV5-F1
#
_entry.id   AF-A0A7C1BUV5-F1
#
_cell.length_a   1.000
_cell.length_b   1.000
_cell.length_c   1.000
_cell.angle_alpha   90.00
_cell.angle_beta   90.00
_cell.angle_gamma   90.00
#
_symmetry.space_group_name_H-M   'P 1'
#
loop_
_entity.id
_entity.type
_entity.pdbx_description
1 polymer ?
#
loop_
_entity_poly.entity_id
_entity_poly.type
_entity_poly.pdbx_seq_one_letter_code
_entity_poly.pdbx_strand_id
1 'polypeptide(L)'
;MRRYRCIIISLVFLGLLEWGNTAFPQNPICDIKINGSDKPVTLHQSDTLTITIVLDNNEQTDNADWWLAAETPFGLYFFTFEGWTTEWKQGIRAHFFT
;
A
#
# COMPACT_ATOMS: atom_id res chain seq x y z
N MET A 1 -6.72 -39.00 42.77
CA MET A 1 -6.77 -39.63 41.44
C MET A 1 -8.01 -39.14 40.69
N ARG A 2 -7.84 -38.26 39.70
CA ARG A 2 -8.77 -38.10 38.57
C ARG A 2 -7.90 -37.94 37.32
N ARG A 3 -7.83 -39.01 36.52
CA ARG A 3 -7.13 -39.03 35.23
C ARG A 3 -8.02 -38.29 34.24
N TYR A 4 -7.63 -37.09 33.84
CA TYR A 4 -8.27 -36.42 32.70
C TYR A 4 -7.78 -37.13 31.44
N ARG A 5 -8.68 -37.85 30.77
CA ARG A 5 -8.45 -38.37 29.42
C ARG A 5 -8.76 -37.23 28.45
N CYS A 6 -7.75 -36.51 27.98
CA CYS A 6 -7.91 -35.62 26.83
C CYS A 6 -8.22 -36.50 25.60
N ILE A 7 -9.46 -36.43 25.13
CA ILE A 7 -9.85 -37.00 23.84
C ILE A 7 -9.61 -35.90 22.81
N ILE A 8 -8.51 -36.01 22.05
CA ILE A 8 -8.28 -35.17 20.87
C ILE A 8 -9.10 -35.81 19.75
N ILE A 9 -10.24 -35.19 19.39
CA ILE A 9 -10.98 -35.56 18.19
C ILE A 9 -10.27 -34.86 17.03
N SER A 10 -9.32 -35.55 16.40
CA SER A 10 -8.74 -35.10 15.14
C SER A 10 -9.80 -35.20 14.05
N LEU A 11 -10.41 -34.07 13.71
CA LEU A 11 -11.13 -33.90 12.45
C LEU A 11 -10.09 -33.90 11.33
N VAL A 12 -9.79 -35.09 10.81
CA VAL A 12 -9.09 -35.21 9.53
C VAL A 12 -10.09 -34.79 8.45
N PHE A 13 -10.08 -33.51 8.09
CA PHE A 13 -10.64 -33.06 6.82
C PHE A 13 -9.72 -33.60 5.72
N LEU A 14 -10.00 -34.82 5.27
CA LEU A 14 -9.61 -35.29 3.94
C LEU A 14 -10.49 -34.52 2.93
N GLY A 15 -10.18 -33.23 2.81
CA GLY A 15 -10.63 -32.39 1.71
C GLY A 15 -9.87 -32.85 0.47
N LEU A 16 -10.64 -33.27 -0.51
CA LEU A 16 -10.20 -33.57 -1.87
C LEU A 16 -9.12 -32.59 -2.33
N LEU A 17 -8.07 -33.20 -2.87
CA LEU A 17 -7.08 -32.68 -3.81
C LEU A 17 -7.57 -31.47 -4.63
N GLU A 18 -7.45 -30.27 -4.07
CA GLU A 18 -7.30 -29.04 -4.84
C GLU A 18 -5.92 -28.48 -4.51
N TRP A 19 -4.91 -29.03 -5.18
CA TRP A 19 -3.60 -28.40 -5.30
C TRP A 19 -3.69 -27.22 -6.29
N GLY A 20 -4.67 -26.35 -6.09
CA GLY A 20 -4.69 -25.02 -6.65
C GLY A 20 -3.92 -24.16 -5.67
N ASN A 21 -2.75 -23.65 -6.08
CA ASN A 21 -2.10 -22.57 -5.36
C ASN A 21 -3.15 -21.47 -5.17
N THR A 22 -3.71 -21.35 -3.96
CA THR A 22 -4.36 -20.12 -3.55
C THR A 22 -3.22 -19.12 -3.40
N ALA A 23 -2.76 -18.56 -4.52
CA ALA A 23 -2.00 -17.34 -4.51
C ALA A 23 -2.90 -16.33 -3.80
N PHE A 24 -2.61 -16.05 -2.53
CA PHE A 24 -3.19 -14.88 -1.88
C PHE A 24 -2.92 -13.72 -2.82
N PRO A 25 -3.94 -12.91 -3.20
CA PRO A 25 -3.70 -11.73 -4.00
C PRO A 25 -2.58 -10.97 -3.32
N GLN A 26 -1.48 -10.90 -4.04
CA GLN A 26 -0.25 -10.33 -3.57
C GLN A 26 -0.49 -8.83 -3.47
N ASN A 27 -0.60 -8.31 -2.25
CA ASN A 27 -0.86 -6.88 -2.07
C ASN A 27 0.34 -6.10 -2.62
N PRO A 28 0.10 -5.02 -3.37
CA PRO A 28 1.18 -4.16 -3.83
C PRO A 28 1.88 -3.53 -2.61
N ILE A 29 3.21 -3.42 -2.69
CA ILE A 29 4.04 -2.88 -1.62
C ILE A 29 4.47 -1.47 -2.05
N CYS A 30 4.01 -0.48 -1.30
CA CYS A 30 4.37 0.92 -1.51
C CYS A 30 5.49 1.32 -0.55
N ASP A 31 6.53 1.99 -1.07
CA ASP A 31 7.58 2.65 -0.30
C ASP A 31 7.61 4.13 -0.67
N ILE A 32 7.59 4.99 0.34
CA ILE A 32 7.57 6.45 0.16
C ILE A 32 8.70 7.05 0.99
N LYS A 33 9.59 7.77 0.32
CA LYS A 33 10.69 8.48 0.96
C LYS A 33 10.59 9.97 0.74
N ILE A 34 10.80 10.73 1.82
CA ILE A 34 10.85 12.18 1.81
C ILE A 34 12.31 12.59 2.01
N ASN A 35 12.91 13.27 1.03
CA ASN A 35 14.34 13.58 1.00
C ASN A 35 15.23 12.36 1.32
N GLY A 36 14.84 11.19 0.80
CA GLY A 36 15.53 9.92 1.04
C GLY A 36 15.29 9.27 2.40
N SER A 37 14.42 9.84 3.24
CA SER A 37 14.10 9.34 4.59
C SER A 37 12.71 8.70 4.66
N ASP A 38 12.62 7.54 5.32
CA ASP A 38 11.38 6.89 5.75
C ASP A 38 10.79 7.50 7.04
N LYS A 39 11.53 8.39 7.68
CA LYS A 39 11.16 9.07 8.93
C LYS A 39 10.70 10.50 8.65
N PRO A 40 9.94 11.12 9.58
CA PRO A 40 9.58 12.52 9.49
C PRO A 40 10.81 13.41 9.24
N VAL A 41 10.68 14.33 8.29
CA VAL A 41 11.71 15.31 7.94
C VAL A 41 11.17 16.70 8.24
N THR A 42 11.96 17.52 8.94
CA THR A 42 11.67 18.94 9.09
C THR A 42 12.21 19.70 7.89
N LEU A 43 11.37 20.53 7.29
CA LEU A 43 11.72 21.37 6.14
C LEU A 43 11.47 22.84 6.47
N HIS A 44 12.32 23.69 5.92
CA HIS A 44 12.17 25.14 5.89
C HIS A 44 11.66 25.61 4.54
N GLN A 45 11.16 26.85 4.47
CA GLN A 45 10.51 27.39 3.27
C GLN A 45 11.41 27.41 2.02
N SER A 46 12.73 27.53 2.21
CA SER A 46 13.72 27.51 1.13
C SER A 46 14.19 26.11 0.73
N ASP A 47 13.76 25.07 1.45
CA ASP A 47 14.26 23.72 1.22
C ASP A 47 13.62 23.11 -0.03
N THR A 48 14.40 22.30 -0.73
CA THR A 48 13.87 21.47 -1.81
C THR A 48 13.28 20.19 -1.23
N LEU A 49 11.99 19.96 -1.48
CA LEU A 49 11.30 18.71 -1.15
C LEU A 49 11.39 17.73 -2.32
N THR A 50 12.05 16.60 -2.09
CA THR A 50 12.13 15.47 -3.01
C THR A 50 11.29 14.32 -2.45
N ILE A 51 10.29 13.88 -3.20
CA ILE A 51 9.43 12.75 -2.84
C ILE A 51 9.75 11.62 -3.79
N THR A 52 10.18 10.48 -3.25
CA THR A 52 10.40 9.25 -4.02
C THR A 52 9.30 8.27 -3.67
N ILE A 53 8.60 7.77 -4.67
CA ILE A 53 7.54 6.79 -4.53
C ILE A 53 7.95 5.56 -5.34
N VAL A 54 7.97 4.41 -4.68
CA VAL A 54 8.21 3.10 -5.32
C VAL A 54 6.98 2.25 -5.06
N LEU A 55 6.45 1.64 -6.11
CA LEU A 55 5.34 0.70 -6.03
C LEU A 55 5.79 -0.62 -6.63
N ASP A 56 5.96 -1.63 -5.78
CA ASP A 56 6.04 -3.02 -6.24
C ASP A 56 4.61 -3.52 -6.41
N ASN A 57 4.22 -3.77 -7.66
CA ASN A 57 2.87 -4.24 -7.97
C ASN A 57 2.66 -5.70 -7.55
N ASN A 58 3.71 -6.45 -7.21
CA ASN A 58 3.64 -7.84 -6.78
C ASN A 58 2.77 -8.68 -7.73
N GLU A 59 3.06 -8.55 -9.03
CA GLU A 59 2.37 -9.21 -10.16
C GLU A 59 0.93 -8.74 -10.43
N GLN A 60 0.42 -7.73 -9.73
CA GLN A 60 -0.88 -7.11 -10.01
C GLN A 60 -0.83 -6.32 -11.32
N THR A 61 -1.79 -6.57 -12.20
CA THR A 61 -1.91 -5.89 -13.52
C THR A 61 -3.08 -4.91 -13.62
N ASP A 62 -3.92 -4.85 -12.59
CA ASP A 62 -5.06 -3.95 -12.58
C ASP A 62 -4.61 -2.49 -12.48
N ASN A 63 -5.33 -1.59 -13.15
CA ASN A 63 -5.05 -0.17 -13.08
C ASN A 63 -5.30 0.35 -11.66
N ALA A 64 -4.36 1.15 -11.13
CA ALA A 64 -4.50 1.84 -9.85
C ALA A 64 -4.56 3.35 -10.04
N ASP A 65 -5.43 4.01 -9.27
CA ASP A 65 -5.46 5.46 -9.12
C ASP A 65 -4.53 5.85 -7.96
N TRP A 66 -3.72 6.89 -8.17
CA TRP A 66 -2.89 7.43 -7.09
C TRP A 66 -3.00 8.96 -7.02
N TRP A 67 -2.93 9.46 -5.79
CA TRP A 67 -2.94 10.88 -5.46
C TRP A 67 -1.78 11.17 -4.51
N LEU A 68 -1.10 12.30 -4.74
CA LEU A 68 -0.21 12.88 -3.75
C LEU A 68 -0.96 14.03 -3.08
N ALA A 69 -1.17 13.93 -1.77
CA ALA A 69 -1.92 14.91 -0.99
C ALA A 69 -1.08 15.44 0.17
N ALA A 70 -1.27 16.72 0.50
CA ALA A 70 -0.64 17.40 1.62
C ALA A 70 -1.71 18.02 2.51
N GLU A 71 -1.78 17.57 3.76
CA GLU A 71 -2.57 18.22 4.79
C GLU A 71 -1.76 19.37 5.38
N THR A 72 -2.31 20.58 5.31
CA THR A 72 -1.68 21.79 5.83
C THR A 72 -2.63 22.49 6.80
N PRO A 73 -2.15 23.42 7.65
CA PRO A 73 -3.04 24.26 8.46
C PRO A 73 -4.06 25.08 7.64
N PHE A 74 -3.85 25.22 6.32
CA PHE A 74 -4.72 25.94 5.40
C PHE A 74 -5.68 25.02 4.64
N GLY A 75 -5.66 23.71 4.91
CA GLY A 75 -6.50 22.70 4.26
C GLY A 75 -5.71 21.63 3.51
N LEU A 76 -6.46 20.78 2.80
CA LEU A 76 -5.95 19.67 2.02
C LEU A 76 -5.63 20.12 0.59
N TYR A 77 -4.43 19.80 0.13
CA TYR A 77 -3.96 20.09 -1.23
C TYR A 77 -3.61 18.78 -1.94
N PHE A 78 -3.88 18.71 -3.24
CA PHE A 78 -3.54 17.60 -4.12
C PHE A 78 -2.55 18.06 -5.18
N PHE A 79 -1.51 17.27 -5.42
CA PHE A 79 -0.54 17.55 -6.46
C PHE A 79 -1.04 17.04 -7.81
N THR A 80 -0.91 17.89 -8.82
CA THR A 80 -1.25 17.59 -10.23
C THR A 80 -0.09 18.02 -11.12
N PHE A 81 -0.14 17.67 -12.41
CA PHE A 81 0.85 18.13 -13.39
C PHE A 81 0.85 19.67 -13.59
N GLU A 82 -0.21 20.36 -13.17
CA GLU A 82 -0.32 21.82 -13.19
C GLU A 82 0.12 22.46 -11.86
N GLY A 83 0.46 21.66 -10.85
CA GLY A 83 0.80 22.10 -9.49
C GLY A 83 -0.21 21.68 -8.43
N TRP A 84 -0.13 22.30 -7.26
CA TRP A 84 -1.00 22.02 -6.11
C TRP A 84 -2.38 22.66 -6.28
N THR A 85 -3.44 21.92 -5.97
CA THR A 85 -4.82 22.41 -5.99
C THR A 85 -5.60 21.93 -4.76
N THR A 86 -6.58 22.71 -4.33
CA THR A 86 -7.55 22.30 -3.29
C THR A 86 -8.79 21.61 -3.89
N GLU A 87 -8.92 21.63 -5.22
CA GLU A 87 -10.01 20.95 -5.92
C GLU A 87 -9.79 19.45 -5.92
N TRP A 88 -10.86 18.69 -5.67
CA TRP A 88 -10.81 17.26 -5.91
C TRP A 88 -10.69 17.02 -7.41
N LYS A 89 -9.59 16.38 -7.83
CA LYS A 89 -9.36 15.93 -9.20
C LYS A 89 -9.16 14.43 -9.22
N GLN A 90 -9.53 13.81 -10.35
CA GLN A 90 -9.28 12.39 -10.58
C GLN A 90 -7.77 12.12 -10.48
N GLY A 91 -7.41 11.02 -9.82
CA GLY A 91 -6.02 10.66 -9.55
C GLY A 91 -5.22 10.47 -10.83
N ILE A 92 -3.91 10.52 -10.70
CA ILE A 92 -3.03 10.21 -11.82
C ILE A 92 -3.22 8.71 -12.11
N ARG A 93 -3.65 8.39 -13.32
CA ARG A 93 -3.70 7.02 -13.82
C ARG A 93 -2.42 6.75 -14.57
N ALA A 94 -1.55 5.93 -13.99
CA ALA A 94 -0.38 5.41 -14.67
C ALA A 94 -0.55 3.91 -14.87
N HIS A 95 -0.21 3.42 -16.07
CA HIS A 95 -0.08 2.00 -16.30
C HIS A 95 1.30 1.58 -15.79
N PHE A 96 1.34 0.83 -14.69
CA PHE A 96 2.58 0.33 -14.11
C PHE A 96 2.99 -0.93 -14.89
N PHE A 97 3.69 -0.76 -16.00
CA PHE A 97 4.36 -1.88 -16.66
C PHE A 97 5.71 -2.15 -15.99
N THR A 98 5.99 -3.44 -15.84
CA THR A 98 7.28 -4.02 -15.44
C THR A 98 8.36 -3.87 -16.50
#